data_AF-A0A7C2BNH7-F1
#
_entry.id   AF-A0A7C2BNH7-F1
#
_cell.length_a   1.000
_cell.length_b   1.000
_cell.length_c   1.000
_cell.angle_alpha   90.00
_cell.angle_beta   90.00
_cell.angle_gamma   90.00
#
_symmetry.space_group_name_H-M   'P 1'
#
loop_
_entity.id
_entity.type
_entity.pdbx_description
1 polymer ?
#
loop_
_entity_poly.entity_id
_entity_poly.type
_entity_poly.pdbx_seq_one_letter_code
_entity_poly.pdbx_strand_id
1 'polypeptide(L)'
;MFASRLAWVSVYAVAMAYVEAAVVRYLRQLYGIRDLLQDAPTRLDAVVWVEMGREAATLAMLFAVGQVAGTTRPARWGWFLYGWGAWDLAYYGWLRALLGWPRSLTDWDLLFLIPLPWWAPVWAPLSAAVLLMAFGASLTWRGEAGLPVRMDTLAVLLALGGAMVALWAVLSPALGRLVEGWQAAVAARPQAFPSLPYLAGYAAAAAAACRVVTGRGRKPRWLADRGGKARP
;
A
#
# COMPACT_ATOMS: atom_id res chain seq x y z
N MET A 1 25.86 2.32 4.65
CA MET A 1 24.88 1.29 5.08
C MET A 1 23.48 1.50 4.52
N PHE A 2 22.86 2.69 4.67
CA PHE A 2 21.51 2.96 4.16
C PHE A 2 21.33 2.66 2.66
N ALA A 3 22.19 3.21 1.80
CA ALA A 3 22.11 3.01 0.35
C ALA A 3 22.23 1.53 -0.07
N SER A 4 23.04 0.76 0.66
CA SER A 4 23.16 -0.68 0.42
C SER A 4 21.88 -1.43 0.78
N ARG A 5 21.25 -1.12 1.92
CA ARG A 5 19.95 -1.70 2.28
C ARG A 5 18.86 -1.29 1.31
N LEU A 6 18.86 -0.04 0.86
CA LEU A 6 17.92 0.47 -0.15
C LEU A 6 17.98 -0.40 -1.40
N ALA A 7 19.19 -0.55 -1.96
CA ALA A 7 19.39 -1.37 -3.16
C ALA A 7 18.90 -2.81 -2.96
N TRP A 8 19.25 -3.46 -1.85
CA TRP A 8 18.83 -4.85 -1.60
C TRP A 8 17.33 -5.01 -1.37
N VAL A 9 16.68 -4.09 -0.67
CA VAL A 9 15.22 -4.11 -0.49
C VAL A 9 14.53 -3.86 -1.83
N SER A 10 15.04 -2.96 -2.68
CA SER A 10 14.52 -2.77 -4.04
C SER A 10 14.69 -4.03 -4.89
N VAL A 11 15.87 -4.66 -4.88
CA VAL A 11 16.13 -5.91 -5.62
C VAL A 11 15.17 -7.00 -5.16
N TYR A 12 15.00 -7.16 -3.84
CA TYR A 12 14.04 -8.09 -3.28
C TYR A 12 12.61 -7.79 -3.76
N ALA A 13 12.15 -6.55 -3.64
CA ALA A 13 10.80 -6.16 -4.04
C ALA A 13 10.54 -6.40 -5.53
N VAL A 14 11.48 -6.03 -6.41
CA VAL A 14 11.36 -6.24 -7.86
C VAL A 14 11.36 -7.73 -8.23
N ALA A 15 12.22 -8.53 -7.59
CA ALA A 15 12.27 -9.98 -7.84
C ALA A 15 11.02 -10.70 -7.33
N MET A 16 10.55 -10.32 -6.14
CA MET A 16 9.34 -10.87 -5.53
C MET A 16 8.10 -10.49 -6.35
N ALA A 17 8.05 -9.26 -6.89
CA ALA A 17 7.01 -8.81 -7.81
C ALA A 17 6.95 -9.62 -9.12
N TYR A 18 8.10 -10.07 -9.63
CA TYR A 18 8.14 -10.96 -10.79
C TYR A 18 7.48 -12.31 -10.49
N VAL A 19 7.76 -12.89 -9.32
CA VAL A 19 7.17 -14.18 -8.90
C VAL A 19 5.64 -14.06 -8.86
N GLU A 20 5.13 -13.00 -8.26
CA GLU A 20 3.70 -12.72 -8.16
C GLU A 20 3.07 -12.51 -9.55
N ALA A 21 3.70 -11.72 -10.42
CA ALA A 21 3.24 -11.51 -11.79
C ALA A 21 3.27 -12.80 -12.63
N ALA A 22 4.24 -13.69 -12.40
CA ALA A 22 4.31 -15.00 -13.05
C ALA A 22 3.15 -15.90 -12.62
N VAL A 23 2.83 -15.93 -11.33
CA VAL A 23 1.64 -16.66 -10.82
C VAL A 23 0.37 -16.13 -11.49
N VAL A 24 0.18 -14.81 -11.54
CA VAL A 24 -0.99 -14.19 -12.19
C VAL A 24 -1.05 -14.54 -13.67
N ARG A 25 0.09 -14.56 -14.38
CA ARG A 25 0.15 -15.02 -15.76
C ARG A 25 -0.32 -16.46 -15.90
N TYR A 26 0.14 -17.36 -15.04
CA TYR A 26 -0.27 -18.76 -15.06
C TYR A 26 -1.75 -18.92 -14.75
N LEU A 27 -2.28 -18.22 -13.75
CA LEU A 27 -3.70 -18.23 -13.43
C LEU A 27 -4.54 -17.75 -14.60
N ARG A 28 -4.19 -16.61 -15.22
CA ARG A 28 -4.91 -16.11 -16.39
C ARG A 28 -4.89 -17.11 -17.55
N GLN A 29 -3.77 -17.78 -17.77
CA GLN A 29 -3.66 -18.79 -18.82
C GLN A 29 -4.50 -20.04 -18.52
N LEU A 30 -4.46 -20.55 -17.28
CA LEU A 30 -5.18 -21.76 -16.87
C LEU A 30 -6.70 -21.55 -16.85
N TYR A 31 -7.15 -20.37 -16.41
CA TYR A 31 -8.58 -20.02 -16.33
C TYR A 31 -9.11 -19.34 -17.60
N GLY A 32 -8.27 -19.10 -18.61
CA GLY A 32 -8.66 -18.44 -19.85
C GLY A 32 -9.05 -16.96 -19.68
N ILE A 33 -8.57 -16.29 -18.63
CA ILE A 33 -8.91 -14.90 -18.30
C ILE A 33 -8.18 -13.96 -19.25
N ARG A 34 -8.92 -13.31 -20.15
CA ARG A 34 -8.40 -12.29 -21.07
C ARG A 34 -8.73 -10.89 -20.57
N ASP A 35 -9.93 -10.71 -20.04
CA ASP A 35 -10.39 -9.48 -19.41
C ASP A 35 -10.81 -9.77 -17.97
N LEU A 36 -10.23 -9.06 -16.99
CA LEU A 36 -10.51 -9.31 -15.57
C LEU A 36 -11.97 -9.03 -15.21
N LEU A 37 -12.62 -8.02 -15.80
CA LEU A 37 -14.00 -7.71 -15.46
C LEU A 37 -14.95 -8.78 -15.98
N GLN A 38 -14.67 -9.32 -17.16
CA GLN A 38 -15.54 -10.27 -17.85
C GLN A 38 -15.28 -11.71 -17.39
N ASP A 39 -14.01 -12.10 -17.31
CA ASP A 39 -13.60 -13.50 -17.21
C ASP A 39 -13.15 -13.91 -15.81
N ALA A 40 -12.93 -12.97 -14.88
CA ALA A 40 -12.50 -13.34 -13.54
C ALA A 40 -13.54 -14.28 -12.91
N PRO A 41 -13.11 -15.37 -12.24
CA PRO A 41 -14.02 -16.30 -11.61
C PRO A 41 -14.99 -15.59 -10.66
N THR A 42 -16.28 -15.91 -10.78
CA THR A 42 -17.36 -15.39 -9.92
C THR A 42 -17.76 -16.40 -8.85
N ARG A 43 -17.17 -17.60 -8.88
CA ARG A 43 -17.46 -18.69 -7.95
C ARG A 43 -16.24 -18.96 -7.08
N LEU A 44 -16.52 -19.27 -5.81
CA LEU A 44 -15.54 -19.76 -4.86
C LEU A 44 -15.16 -21.18 -5.28
N ASP A 45 -14.00 -21.33 -5.91
CA ASP A 45 -13.30 -22.60 -5.98
C ASP A 45 -12.24 -22.67 -4.87
N ALA A 46 -11.60 -23.82 -4.72
CA ALA A 46 -10.53 -23.99 -3.74
C ALA A 46 -9.34 -23.03 -3.99
N VAL A 47 -9.20 -22.52 -5.22
CA VAL A 47 -8.08 -21.65 -5.62
C VAL A 47 -8.23 -20.26 -5.02
N VAL A 48 -9.45 -19.75 -4.82
CA VAL A 48 -9.65 -18.46 -4.11
C VAL A 48 -8.99 -18.44 -2.73
N TRP A 49 -9.08 -19.52 -1.97
CA TRP A 49 -8.44 -19.60 -0.64
C TRP A 49 -6.92 -19.67 -0.74
N VAL A 50 -6.38 -20.34 -1.76
CA VAL A 50 -4.94 -20.36 -2.03
C VAL A 50 -4.45 -18.97 -2.42
N GLU A 51 -5.21 -18.22 -3.22
CA GLU A 51 -4.87 -16.84 -3.60
C GLU A 51 -4.90 -15.88 -2.41
N MET A 52 -5.90 -15.99 -1.53
CA MET A 52 -5.90 -15.24 -0.26
C MET A 52 -4.69 -15.63 0.61
N GLY A 53 -4.34 -16.92 0.68
CA GLY A 53 -3.14 -17.37 1.39
C GLY A 53 -1.86 -16.78 0.80
N ARG A 54 -1.75 -16.72 -0.53
CA ARG A 54 -0.62 -16.13 -1.25
C ARG A 54 -0.50 -14.63 -0.98
N GLU A 55 -1.60 -13.88 -1.10
CA GLU A 55 -1.63 -12.44 -0.79
C GLU A 55 -1.21 -12.15 0.66
N ALA A 56 -1.70 -12.94 1.62
CA ALA A 56 -1.30 -12.83 3.02
C ALA A 56 0.19 -13.12 3.20
N ALA A 57 0.73 -14.13 2.50
CA ALA A 57 2.15 -14.44 2.50
C ALA A 57 3.00 -13.30 1.92
N THR A 58 2.55 -12.66 0.83
CA THR A 58 3.21 -11.48 0.24
C THR A 58 3.37 -10.36 1.26
N LEU A 59 2.28 -10.02 1.97
CA LEU A 59 2.32 -9.00 3.02
C LEU A 59 3.23 -9.39 4.19
N ALA A 60 3.19 -10.65 4.62
CA ALA A 60 4.04 -11.15 5.70
C ALA A 60 5.53 -11.10 5.32
N MET A 61 5.86 -11.46 4.09
CA MET A 61 7.21 -11.43 3.54
C MET A 61 7.76 -10.00 3.46
N LEU A 62 6.98 -9.05 2.92
CA LEU A 62 7.34 -7.63 2.87
C LEU A 62 7.53 -7.05 4.28
N PHE A 63 6.63 -7.39 5.20
CA PHE A 63 6.73 -6.99 6.61
C PHE A 63 8.02 -7.52 7.23
N ALA A 64 8.31 -8.82 7.09
CA ALA A 64 9.51 -9.43 7.63
C ALA A 64 10.80 -8.75 7.13
N VAL A 65 10.91 -8.47 5.82
CA VAL A 65 12.06 -7.74 5.26
C VAL A 65 12.18 -6.34 5.85
N GLY A 66 11.08 -5.63 6.04
CA GLY A 66 11.07 -4.33 6.72
C GLY A 66 11.63 -4.39 8.14
N GLN A 67 11.21 -5.40 8.92
CA GLN A 67 11.67 -5.61 10.29
C GLN A 67 13.18 -5.91 10.37
N VAL A 68 13.71 -6.68 9.41
CA VAL A 68 15.13 -7.04 9.35
C VAL A 68 16.00 -5.87 8.87
N ALA A 69 15.51 -5.07 7.91
CA ALA A 69 16.28 -3.96 7.33
C ALA A 69 16.40 -2.74 8.26
N GLY A 70 15.40 -2.50 9.11
CA GLY A 70 15.33 -1.32 9.97
C GLY A 70 15.97 -1.48 11.35
N THR A 71 16.77 -0.49 11.76
CA THR A 71 17.40 -0.48 13.10
C THR A 71 16.48 0.08 14.18
N THR A 72 15.60 1.02 13.84
CA THR A 72 14.65 1.67 14.75
C THR A 72 13.20 1.34 14.38
N ARG A 73 12.25 1.49 15.32
CA ARG A 73 10.83 1.23 15.03
C ARG A 73 10.31 2.02 13.82
N PRO A 74 10.56 3.33 13.68
CA PRO A 74 10.17 4.06 12.48
C PRO A 74 10.85 3.52 11.22
N ALA A 75 12.14 3.18 11.28
CA ALA A 75 12.85 2.66 10.13
C ALA A 75 12.33 1.30 9.66
N ARG A 76 11.94 0.42 10.59
CA ARG A 76 11.34 -0.88 10.28
C ARG A 76 10.02 -0.74 9.52
N TRP A 77 9.13 0.11 10.01
CA TRP A 77 7.89 0.46 9.30
C TRP A 77 8.17 1.16 7.97
N GLY A 78 9.17 2.05 7.92
CA GLY A 78 9.56 2.74 6.69
C GLY A 78 10.04 1.77 5.61
N TRP A 79 10.87 0.78 5.96
CA TRP A 79 11.33 -0.24 5.02
C TRP A 79 10.21 -1.14 4.52
N PHE A 80 9.27 -1.50 5.40
CA PHE A 80 8.06 -2.22 5.00
C PHE A 80 7.25 -1.44 3.96
N LEU A 81 6.91 -0.18 4.26
CA LEU A 81 6.12 0.68 3.35
C LEU A 81 6.85 0.95 2.04
N TYR A 82 8.17 1.16 2.11
CA TYR A 82 9.02 1.32 0.94
C TYR A 82 9.00 0.06 0.06
N GLY A 83 9.21 -1.11 0.67
CA GLY A 83 9.22 -2.40 -0.01
C GLY A 83 7.87 -2.71 -0.65
N TRP A 84 6.76 -2.44 0.05
CA TRP A 84 5.41 -2.61 -0.47
C TRP A 84 5.19 -1.73 -1.70
N GLY A 85 5.43 -0.41 -1.60
CA GLY A 85 5.25 0.48 -2.74
C GLY A 85 6.16 0.13 -3.92
N ALA A 86 7.41 -0.27 -3.67
CA ALA A 86 8.32 -0.72 -4.73
C ALA A 86 7.85 -2.03 -5.40
N TRP A 87 7.32 -2.97 -4.61
CA TRP A 87 6.76 -4.23 -5.09
C TRP A 87 5.53 -3.98 -5.98
N ASP A 88 4.57 -3.16 -5.55
CA ASP A 88 3.38 -2.80 -6.33
C ASP A 88 3.76 -2.23 -7.70
N LEU A 89 4.66 -1.24 -7.71
CA LEU A 89 5.09 -0.60 -8.97
C LEU A 89 5.80 -1.59 -9.90
N ALA A 90 6.68 -2.42 -9.35
CA ALA A 90 7.37 -3.45 -10.11
C ALA A 90 6.42 -4.53 -10.62
N TYR A 91 5.39 -4.88 -9.84
CA TYR A 91 4.38 -5.87 -10.21
C TYR A 91 3.64 -5.44 -11.48
N TYR A 92 3.16 -4.20 -11.56
CA TYR A 92 2.56 -3.69 -12.80
C TYR A 92 3.55 -3.64 -13.97
N GLY A 93 4.83 -3.30 -13.71
CA GLY A 93 5.88 -3.37 -14.71
C GLY A 93 6.06 -4.79 -15.28
N TRP A 94 6.08 -5.80 -14.42
CA TRP A 94 6.18 -7.20 -14.82
C TRP A 94 4.93 -7.72 -15.49
N LEU A 95 3.74 -7.35 -15.03
CA LEU A 95 2.50 -7.68 -15.73
C LEU A 95 2.52 -7.11 -17.15
N ARG A 96 2.99 -5.87 -17.34
CA ARG A 96 3.11 -5.27 -18.66
C ARG A 96 4.07 -6.04 -19.54
N ALA A 97 5.22 -6.45 -19.00
CA ALA A 97 6.22 -7.23 -19.73
C ALA A 97 5.75 -8.65 -20.08
N LEU A 98 5.03 -9.31 -19.16
CA LEU A 98 4.63 -10.71 -19.29
C LEU A 98 3.29 -10.88 -20.01
N LEU A 99 2.36 -9.94 -19.87
CA LEU A 99 0.98 -10.07 -20.37
C LEU A 99 0.60 -8.98 -21.39
N GLY A 100 1.42 -7.94 -21.55
CA GLY A 100 1.01 -6.74 -22.29
C GLY A 100 -0.09 -5.93 -21.58
N TRP A 101 -0.41 -6.27 -20.33
CA TRP A 101 -1.41 -5.62 -19.49
C TRP A 101 -0.73 -4.98 -18.27
N PRO A 102 -1.10 -3.77 -17.83
CA PRO A 102 -2.21 -2.96 -18.33
C PRO A 102 -1.88 -2.26 -19.66
N ARG A 103 -2.90 -2.00 -20.47
CA ARG A 103 -2.81 -1.23 -21.72
C ARG A 103 -2.96 0.27 -21.46
N SER A 104 -3.72 0.63 -20.44
CA SER A 104 -3.93 2.01 -20.00
C SER A 104 -3.98 2.10 -18.48
N LEU A 105 -3.78 3.30 -17.93
CA LEU A 105 -3.94 3.55 -16.50
C LEU A 105 -5.39 3.45 -16.02
N THR A 106 -6.36 3.42 -16.94
CA THR A 106 -7.78 3.28 -16.66
C THR A 106 -8.27 1.82 -16.75
N ASP A 107 -7.40 0.89 -17.12
CA ASP A 107 -7.74 -0.53 -17.11
C ASP A 107 -8.07 -0.96 -15.69
N TRP A 108 -9.09 -1.80 -15.55
CA TRP A 108 -9.53 -2.32 -14.27
C TRP A 108 -8.63 -3.45 -13.79
N ASP A 109 -8.35 -3.42 -12.49
CA ASP A 109 -7.62 -4.45 -11.79
C ASP A 109 -8.38 -4.95 -10.57
N LEU A 110 -8.03 -6.19 -10.19
CA LEU A 110 -8.41 -6.80 -8.93
C LEU A 110 -7.17 -6.86 -8.05
N LEU A 111 -7.07 -5.92 -7.11
CA LEU A 111 -5.83 -5.59 -6.40
C LEU A 111 -5.47 -6.63 -5.34
N PHE A 112 -6.48 -7.02 -4.57
CA PHE A 112 -6.41 -7.94 -3.44
C PHE A 112 -7.77 -8.61 -3.28
N LEU A 113 -7.78 -9.80 -2.70
CA LEU A 113 -8.95 -10.56 -2.28
C LEU A 113 -9.21 -10.45 -0.77
N ILE A 114 -8.23 -9.99 0.02
CA ILE A 114 -8.36 -9.86 1.49
C ILE A 114 -8.76 -8.43 1.90
N PRO A 115 -9.75 -8.22 2.80
CA PRO A 115 -10.69 -9.24 3.26
C PRO A 115 -11.69 -9.61 2.18
N LEU A 116 -12.09 -8.65 1.34
CA LEU A 116 -12.97 -8.81 0.19
C LEU A 116 -12.22 -8.44 -1.10
N PRO A 117 -12.78 -8.63 -2.31
CA PRO A 117 -12.16 -8.18 -3.56
C PRO A 117 -12.04 -6.66 -3.68
N TRP A 118 -10.86 -6.16 -4.04
CA TRP A 118 -10.57 -4.73 -4.19
C TRP A 118 -10.51 -4.41 -5.68
N TRP A 119 -11.51 -3.68 -6.17
CA TRP A 119 -11.56 -3.30 -7.58
C TRP A 119 -11.17 -1.84 -7.76
N ALA A 120 -10.24 -1.57 -8.67
CA ALA A 120 -9.87 -0.20 -9.02
C ALA A 120 -9.28 -0.10 -10.43
N PRO A 121 -9.34 1.07 -11.08
CA PRO A 121 -8.50 1.37 -12.22
C PRO A 121 -7.03 1.45 -11.79
N VAL A 122 -6.11 0.99 -12.63
CA VAL A 122 -4.66 0.87 -12.37
C VAL A 122 -4.00 2.14 -11.82
N TRP A 123 -4.45 3.34 -12.19
CA TRP A 123 -3.89 4.58 -11.62
C TRP A 123 -4.03 4.67 -10.10
N ALA A 124 -5.08 4.09 -9.52
CA ALA A 124 -5.33 4.12 -8.08
C ALA A 124 -4.24 3.38 -7.30
N PRO A 125 -4.02 2.06 -7.47
CA PRO A 125 -2.95 1.36 -6.77
C PRO A 125 -1.57 1.93 -7.09
N LEU A 126 -1.30 2.38 -8.32
CA LEU A 126 -0.03 3.05 -8.62
C LEU A 126 0.17 4.33 -7.80
N SER A 127 -0.88 5.14 -7.62
CA SER A 127 -0.81 6.35 -6.78
C SER A 127 -0.57 6.00 -5.31
N ALA A 128 -1.27 4.99 -4.77
CA ALA A 128 -1.07 4.50 -3.42
C ALA A 128 0.36 3.97 -3.22
N ALA A 129 0.87 3.19 -4.17
CA ALA A 129 2.23 2.65 -4.16
C ALA A 129 3.29 3.75 -4.14
N VAL A 130 3.13 4.80 -4.95
CA VAL A 130 4.03 5.97 -4.94
C VAL A 130 4.01 6.66 -3.58
N LEU A 131 2.83 6.89 -2.99
CA LEU A 131 2.71 7.50 -1.67
C LEU A 131 3.37 6.64 -0.57
N LEU A 132 3.10 5.33 -0.56
CA LEU A 132 3.70 4.38 0.37
C LEU A 132 5.22 4.35 0.22
N MET A 133 5.72 4.30 -1.01
CA MET A 133 7.15 4.26 -1.30
C MET A 133 7.85 5.55 -0.84
N ALA A 134 7.30 6.71 -1.17
CA ALA A 134 7.87 8.01 -0.79
C ALA A 134 7.82 8.26 0.72
N PHE A 135 6.68 7.95 1.36
CA PHE A 135 6.53 8.06 2.80
C PHE A 135 7.43 7.05 3.53
N GLY A 136 7.47 5.81 3.07
CA GLY A 136 8.34 4.75 3.58
C GLY A 136 9.82 5.15 3.53
N ALA A 137 10.31 5.60 2.38
CA ALA A 137 11.69 6.09 2.24
C ALA A 137 12.01 7.25 3.20
N SER A 138 11.09 8.20 3.33
CA SER A 138 11.22 9.35 4.24
C SER A 138 11.26 8.91 5.71
N LEU A 139 10.39 7.97 6.08
CA LEU A 139 10.30 7.42 7.43
C LEU A 139 11.54 6.61 7.78
N THR A 140 12.05 5.82 6.84
CA THR A 140 13.30 5.07 6.99
C THR A 140 14.48 6.01 7.20
N TRP A 141 14.65 6.99 6.32
CA TRP A 141 15.76 7.94 6.43
C TRP A 141 15.75 8.66 7.78
N ARG A 142 14.58 9.15 8.21
CA ARG A 142 14.43 9.80 9.53
C ARG A 142 14.71 8.84 10.69
N GLY A 143 14.17 7.63 10.62
CA GLY A 143 14.33 6.62 11.65
C GLY A 143 15.78 6.18 11.83
N GLU A 144 16.54 6.03 10.75
CA GLU A 144 17.97 5.68 10.79
C GLU A 144 18.84 6.89 11.18
N ALA A 145 18.44 8.11 10.81
CA ALA A 145 19.14 9.34 11.20
C ALA A 145 18.84 9.80 12.64
N GLY A 146 18.01 9.07 13.40
CA GLY A 146 17.59 9.46 14.74
C GLY A 146 16.76 10.75 14.79
N LEU A 147 16.20 11.17 13.65
CA LEU A 147 15.38 12.37 13.54
C LEU A 147 13.99 12.10 14.15
N PRO A 148 13.37 13.10 14.80
CA PRO A 148 12.06 12.92 15.39
C PRO A 148 11.00 12.65 14.32
N VAL A 149 10.22 11.60 14.54
CA VAL A 149 8.99 11.27 13.81
C VAL A 149 7.83 11.59 14.74
N ARG A 150 6.99 12.56 14.39
CA ARG A 150 5.86 12.98 15.23
C ARG A 150 4.57 12.41 14.69
N MET A 151 3.89 11.63 15.53
CA MET A 151 2.52 11.18 15.30
C MET A 151 1.61 12.03 16.19
N ASP A 152 1.18 13.20 15.70
CA ASP A 152 0.14 13.98 16.38
C ASP A 152 -1.25 13.43 16.05
N THR A 153 -2.22 13.71 16.93
CA THR A 153 -3.61 13.23 16.77
C THR A 153 -4.18 13.57 15.39
N LEU A 154 -3.89 14.76 14.87
CA LEU A 154 -4.36 15.15 13.54
C LEU A 154 -3.73 14.31 12.43
N ALA A 155 -2.43 14.02 12.47
CA ALA A 155 -1.81 13.13 11.49
C ALA A 155 -2.40 11.72 11.55
N VAL A 156 -2.66 11.20 12.76
CA VAL A 156 -3.30 9.88 12.93
C VAL A 156 -4.73 9.89 12.38
N LEU A 157 -5.53 10.91 12.68
CA LEU A 157 -6.90 11.04 12.17
C LEU A 157 -6.94 11.17 10.65
N LEU A 158 -6.05 11.98 10.07
CA LEU A 158 -5.94 12.15 8.61
C LEU A 158 -5.48 10.85 7.93
N ALA A 159 -4.52 10.13 8.51
CA ALA A 159 -4.04 8.86 7.97
C ALA A 159 -5.13 7.79 8.03
N LEU A 160 -5.76 7.59 9.19
CA LEU A 160 -6.79 6.58 9.37
C LEU A 160 -8.05 6.92 8.55
N GLY A 161 -8.55 8.14 8.65
CA GLY A 161 -9.71 8.59 7.88
C GLY A 161 -9.45 8.55 6.38
N GLY A 162 -8.28 9.01 5.93
CA GLY A 162 -7.89 8.97 4.53
C GLY A 162 -7.79 7.55 3.98
N ALA A 163 -7.11 6.66 4.72
CA ALA A 163 -7.00 5.25 4.37
C ALA A 163 -8.37 4.56 4.36
N MET A 164 -9.25 4.83 5.33
CA MET A 164 -10.60 4.26 5.36
C MET A 164 -11.43 4.67 4.15
N VAL A 165 -11.37 5.95 3.75
CA VAL A 165 -12.12 6.43 2.57
C VAL A 165 -11.56 5.83 1.28
N ALA A 166 -10.24 5.77 1.12
CA ALA A 166 -9.61 5.13 -0.04
C ALA A 166 -9.88 3.62 -0.09
N LEU A 167 -9.88 2.94 1.06
CA LEU A 167 -10.19 1.52 1.17
C LEU A 167 -11.68 1.25 0.88
N TRP A 168 -12.57 2.10 1.39
CA TRP A 168 -13.99 2.02 1.05
C TRP A 168 -14.21 2.16 -0.46
N ALA A 169 -13.48 3.06 -1.14
CA ALA A 169 -13.63 3.25 -2.58
C ALA A 169 -13.38 1.96 -3.37
N VAL A 170 -12.28 1.24 -3.08
CA VAL A 170 -11.92 -0.01 -3.75
C VAL A 170 -12.79 -1.20 -3.32
N LEU A 171 -13.31 -1.19 -2.10
CA LEU A 171 -14.19 -2.23 -1.55
C LEU A 171 -15.68 -2.01 -1.85
N SER A 172 -16.07 -0.82 -2.30
CA SER A 172 -17.48 -0.43 -2.44
C SER A 172 -18.34 -1.43 -3.22
N PRO A 173 -17.88 -2.08 -4.31
CA PRO A 173 -18.70 -3.08 -5.01
C PRO A 173 -18.99 -4.31 -4.14
N ALA A 174 -17.99 -4.83 -3.45
CA ALA A 174 -18.11 -6.01 -2.59
C ALA A 174 -18.95 -5.71 -1.33
N LEU A 175 -18.73 -4.54 -0.71
CA LEU A 175 -19.49 -4.10 0.46
C LEU A 175 -20.99 -3.94 0.14
N GLY A 176 -21.32 -3.40 -1.04
CA GLY A 176 -22.72 -3.23 -1.46
C GLY A 176 -23.49 -4.53 -1.59
N ARG A 177 -22.79 -5.65 -1.84
CA ARG A 177 -23.40 -6.99 -1.97
C ARG A 177 -23.16 -7.90 -0.77
N LEU A 178 -22.47 -7.41 0.27
CA LEU A 178 -22.12 -8.23 1.43
C LEU A 178 -23.37 -8.71 2.20
N VAL A 179 -24.45 -7.93 2.17
CA VAL A 179 -25.74 -8.29 2.79
C VAL A 179 -26.38 -9.50 2.11
N GLU A 180 -26.11 -9.73 0.83
CA GLU A 180 -26.57 -10.91 0.07
C GLU A 180 -25.71 -12.16 0.35
N GLY A 181 -24.64 -12.01 1.13
CA GLY A 181 -23.73 -13.07 1.52
C GLY A 181 -22.33 -12.95 0.90
N TRP A 182 -21.39 -13.72 1.44
CA TRP A 182 -19.98 -13.69 1.03
C TRP A 182 -19.77 -13.95 -0.46
N GLN A 183 -20.48 -14.94 -1.00
CA GLN A 183 -20.34 -15.31 -2.40
C GLN A 183 -20.81 -14.19 -3.34
N ALA A 184 -21.85 -13.46 -2.97
CA ALA A 184 -22.31 -12.30 -3.73
C ALA A 184 -21.30 -11.14 -3.67
N ALA A 185 -20.66 -10.94 -2.52
CA ALA A 185 -19.57 -9.97 -2.37
C ALA A 185 -18.34 -10.32 -3.23
N VAL A 186 -17.96 -11.60 -3.29
CA VAL A 186 -16.84 -12.06 -4.13
C VAL A 186 -17.16 -11.97 -5.62
N ALA A 187 -18.40 -12.26 -6.00
CA ALA A 187 -18.89 -12.14 -7.37
C ALA A 187 -19.14 -10.69 -7.81
N ALA A 188 -19.06 -9.71 -6.89
CA ALA A 188 -19.33 -8.32 -7.22
C ALA A 188 -18.35 -7.81 -8.29
N ARG A 189 -18.89 -7.02 -9.23
CA ARG A 189 -18.13 -6.33 -10.27
C ARG A 189 -18.43 -4.84 -10.19
N PRO A 190 -17.41 -3.97 -10.34
CA PRO A 190 -17.63 -2.53 -10.32
C PRO A 190 -18.35 -2.08 -11.58
N GLN A 191 -19.24 -1.10 -11.45
CA GLN A 191 -19.82 -0.36 -12.59
C GLN A 191 -19.07 0.95 -12.83
N ALA A 192 -18.67 1.61 -11.74
CA ALA A 192 -17.89 2.83 -11.75
C ALA A 192 -16.95 2.85 -10.54
N PHE A 193 -15.82 3.55 -10.68
CA PHE A 193 -14.90 3.77 -9.56
C PHE A 193 -15.26 5.08 -8.85
N PRO A 194 -15.46 5.09 -7.51
CA PRO A 194 -15.67 6.32 -6.75
C PRO A 194 -14.35 7.11 -6.62
N SER A 195 -13.93 7.73 -7.73
CA SER A 195 -12.67 8.43 -7.88
C SER A 195 -12.53 9.64 -6.95
N LEU A 196 -13.59 10.44 -6.80
CA LEU A 196 -13.56 11.62 -5.92
C LEU A 196 -13.36 11.24 -4.44
N PRO A 197 -14.12 10.30 -3.84
CA PRO A 197 -13.81 9.77 -2.52
C PRO A 197 -12.39 9.23 -2.41
N TYR A 198 -11.95 8.42 -3.39
CA TYR A 198 -10.60 7.86 -3.39
C TYR A 198 -9.52 8.96 -3.33
N LEU A 199 -9.62 9.97 -4.20
CA LEU A 199 -8.67 11.09 -4.26
C LEU A 199 -8.70 11.94 -2.98
N ALA A 200 -9.87 12.13 -2.37
CA ALA A 200 -9.99 12.82 -1.09
C ALA A 200 -9.30 12.03 0.04
N GLY A 201 -9.51 10.71 0.08
CA GLY A 201 -8.84 9.81 1.02
C GLY A 201 -7.31 9.80 0.83
N TYR A 202 -6.87 9.69 -0.43
CA TYR A 202 -5.47 9.79 -0.82
C TYR A 202 -4.84 11.11 -0.39
N ALA A 203 -5.50 12.25 -0.65
CA ALA A 203 -5.00 13.57 -0.26
C ALA A 203 -4.89 13.72 1.26
N ALA A 204 -5.85 13.18 2.03
CA ALA A 204 -5.78 13.17 3.49
C ALA A 204 -4.60 12.32 4.00
N ALA A 205 -4.39 11.13 3.43
CA ALA A 205 -3.25 10.27 3.76
C ALA A 205 -1.91 10.92 3.39
N ALA A 206 -1.82 11.58 2.24
CA ALA A 206 -0.64 12.33 1.81
C ALA A 206 -0.36 13.52 2.74
N ALA A 207 -1.40 14.26 3.15
CA ALA A 207 -1.26 15.34 4.13
C ALA A 207 -0.76 14.82 5.48
N ALA A 208 -1.26 13.67 5.94
CA ALA A 208 -0.76 13.01 7.14
C ALA A 208 0.73 12.63 7.01
N ALA A 209 1.11 11.98 5.90
CA ALA A 209 2.49 11.60 5.62
C ALA A 209 3.43 12.83 5.64
N CYS A 210 3.06 13.89 4.93
CA CYS A 210 3.78 15.17 4.95
C CYS A 210 3.91 15.73 6.37
N ARG A 211 2.85 15.66 7.18
CA ARG A 211 2.86 16.18 8.56
C ARG A 211 3.79 15.39 9.48
N VAL A 212 3.77 14.05 9.37
CA VAL A 212 4.68 13.15 10.09
C VAL A 212 6.14 13.42 9.72
N VAL A 213 6.41 13.65 8.43
CA VAL A 213 7.75 13.91 7.91
C VAL A 213 8.20 15.37 8.08
N THR A 214 7.33 16.36 8.23
CA THR A 214 7.75 17.78 8.34
C THR A 214 7.69 18.35 9.75
N GLY A 215 7.07 17.65 10.72
CA GLY A 215 6.86 18.13 12.08
C GLY A 215 8.12 18.69 12.74
N ARG A 216 8.22 20.03 12.80
CA ARG A 216 9.30 20.75 13.50
C ARG A 216 9.30 20.35 14.97
N GLY A 217 10.47 20.01 15.49
CA GLY A 217 10.66 19.69 16.91
C GLY A 217 10.20 20.88 17.75
N ARG A 218 9.18 20.68 18.58
CA ARG A 218 8.90 21.63 19.66
C ARG A 218 10.06 21.45 20.63
N LYS A 219 10.96 22.44 20.74
CA LYS A 219 12.00 22.43 21.77
C LYS A 219 11.31 22.08 23.10
N PRO A 220 11.88 21.17 23.91
CA PRO A 220 11.31 20.86 25.21
C PRO A 220 11.12 22.15 26.02
N ARG A 221 9.97 22.29 26.70
CA ARG A 221 9.64 23.49 27.49
C ARG A 221 10.72 23.82 28.54
N TRP A 222 11.46 22.82 29.04
CA TRP A 222 12.55 23.02 30.01
C TRP A 222 13.82 23.69 29.45
N LEU A 223 13.95 23.81 28.12
CA LEU A 223 15.02 24.59 27.48
C LEU A 223 14.63 26.06 27.27
N ALA A 224 13.36 26.44 27.45
CA ALA A 224 12.90 27.82 27.37
C ALA A 224 13.05 28.57 28.72
N ASP A 225 12.95 27.85 29.84
CA ASP A 225 12.94 28.46 31.19
C ASP A 225 14.33 28.66 31.82
N ARG A 226 15.43 28.23 31.19
CA ARG A 226 16.79 28.41 31.75
C ARG A 226 17.47 29.73 31.36
N GLY A 227 16.78 30.63 30.65
CA GLY A 227 17.32 31.93 30.21
C GLY A 227 17.14 33.10 31.17
N GLY A 228 16.52 32.91 32.34
CA GLY A 228 16.11 34.02 33.21
C GLY A 228 16.44 33.83 34.68
N LYS A 229 17.73 33.77 35.05
CA LYS A 229 18.20 34.10 36.40
C LYS A 229 19.52 34.87 36.33
N ALA A 230 19.43 36.15 36.01
CA ALA A 230 20.42 37.11 36.51
C ALA A 230 20.11 37.32 38.00
N ARG A 231 21.06 36.94 38.85
CA ARG A 231 21.02 37.18 40.30
C ARG A 231 21.28 38.67 40.58
N PRO A 232 20.69 39.24 41.64
CA PRO A 232 21.07 40.57 42.14
C PRO A 232 22.50 40.57 42.70
#